data_AF-A0A6L8GM61-F1
#
_entry.id   AF-A0A6L8GM61-F1
#
_cell.length_a   1.000
_cell.length_b   1.000
_cell.length_c   1.000
_cell.angle_alpha   90.00
_cell.angle_beta   90.00
_cell.angle_gamma   90.00
#
_symmetry.space_group_name_H-M   'P 1'
#
loop_
_entity.id
_entity.type
_entity.pdbx_description
1 polymer ?
#
loop_
_entity_poly.entity_id
_entity_poly.type
_entity_poly.pdbx_seq_one_letter_code
_entity_poly.pdbx_strand_id
1 'polypeptide(L)' 'MHRATVRHQRAAFDRWSDRRIDYLLATQGRVSPSALAWLHFGLPRYLIEWARDALAARDDLACTVRPDGGRIYTKRDRP' A
#
# COMPACT_ATOMS: atom_id res chain seq x y z
N MET A 1 11.13 1.36 -25.24
CA MET A 1 10.52 0.12 -24.69
C MET A 1 10.25 0.14 -23.17
N HIS A 2 10.77 1.09 -22.38
CA HIS A 2 10.71 1.03 -20.92
C HIS A 2 9.34 1.36 -20.27
N ARG A 3 8.53 2.25 -20.86
CA ARG A 3 7.28 2.76 -20.24
C ARG A 3 6.14 1.72 -20.20
N ALA A 4 6.06 0.84 -21.20
CA ALA A 4 4.99 -0.16 -21.25
C ALA A 4 5.14 -1.23 -20.15
N THR A 5 6.38 -1.67 -19.90
CA THR A 5 6.70 -2.63 -18.84
C THR A 5 6.38 -2.08 -17.46
N VAL A 6 6.73 -0.82 -17.19
CA VAL A 6 6.43 -0.18 -15.88
C VAL A 6 4.93 -0.04 -15.67
N ARG A 7 4.17 0.36 -16.70
CA ARG A 7 2.69 0.42 -16.61
C ARG A 7 2.07 -0.95 -16.33
N HIS A 8 2.57 -2.00 -16.98
CA HIS A 8 2.09 -3.35 -16.76
C HIS A 8 2.40 -3.85 -15.34
N GLN A 9 3.63 -3.59 -14.85
CA GLN A 9 4.03 -3.91 -13.48
C GLN A 9 3.20 -3.15 -12.45
N ARG A 10 2.91 -1.86 -12.70
CA ARG A 10 2.05 -1.06 -11.82
C ARG A 10 0.63 -1.63 -11.76
N ALA A 11 0.02 -1.93 -12.90
CA ALA A 11 -1.33 -2.51 -12.93
C ALA A 11 -1.39 -3.91 -12.26
N ALA A 12 -0.32 -4.69 -12.38
CA ALA A 12 -0.19 -5.96 -11.66
C ALA A 12 -0.08 -5.73 -10.14
N PHE A 13 0.75 -4.78 -9.72
CA PHE A 13 0.89 -4.36 -8.33
C PHE A 13 -0.45 -3.90 -7.75
N ASP A 14 -1.17 -3.01 -8.44
CA ASP A 14 -2.42 -2.44 -7.93
C ASP A 14 -3.46 -3.55 -7.66
N ARG A 15 -3.65 -4.47 -8.62
CA ARG A 15 -4.55 -5.64 -8.46
C ARG A 15 -4.14 -6.58 -7.32
N TRP A 16 -2.84 -6.79 -7.14
CA TRP A 16 -2.31 -7.60 -6.04
C TRP A 16 -2.49 -6.89 -4.69
N SER A 17 -2.25 -5.58 -4.66
CA SER A 17 -2.22 -4.76 -3.45
C SER A 17 -3.59 -4.67 -2.81
N ASP A 18 -4.67 -4.55 -3.59
CA ASP A 18 -6.03 -4.37 -3.07
C ASP A 18 -6.45 -5.53 -2.14
N ARG A 19 -6.26 -6.78 -2.60
CA ARG A 19 -6.54 -7.98 -1.79
C ARG A 19 -5.63 -8.09 -0.56
N ARG A 20 -4.38 -7.62 -0.68
CA ARG A 20 -3.40 -7.70 0.41
C ARG A 20 -3.61 -6.63 1.46
N ILE A 21 -4.07 -5.45 1.07
CA ILE A 21 -4.47 -4.39 1.98
C ILE A 21 -5.60 -4.88 2.89
N ASP A 22 -6.67 -5.45 2.32
CA ASP A 22 -7.78 -5.97 3.12
C ASP A 22 -7.35 -7.13 4.03
N TYR A 23 -6.49 -8.03 3.55
CA TYR A 23 -5.91 -9.09 4.39
C TYR A 23 -5.09 -8.53 5.58
N LEU A 24 -4.23 -7.55 5.34
CA LEU A 24 -3.41 -6.94 6.38
C LEU A 24 -4.26 -6.17 7.39
N LEU A 25 -5.29 -5.46 6.92
CA LEU A 25 -6.23 -4.79 7.80
C LEU A 25 -7.03 -5.79 8.64
N ALA A 26 -7.47 -6.90 8.07
CA ALA A 26 -8.19 -7.94 8.81
C ALA A 26 -7.32 -8.65 9.86
N THR A 27 -6.03 -8.83 9.59
CA THR A 27 -5.13 -9.60 10.47
C THR A 27 -4.36 -8.73 11.47
N GLN A 28 -4.04 -7.49 11.12
CA GLN A 28 -3.20 -6.59 11.93
C GLN A 28 -3.92 -5.32 12.36
N GLY A 29 -5.13 -5.04 11.84
CA GLY A 29 -5.87 -3.79 12.06
C GLY A 29 -5.26 -2.57 11.37
N ARG A 30 -4.07 -2.71 10.77
CA ARG A 30 -3.28 -1.62 10.20
C ARG A 30 -2.36 -2.11 9.09
N VAL A 31 -1.94 -1.20 8.23
CA VAL A 31 -1.00 -1.47 7.14
C VAL A 31 -0.08 -0.28 6.90
N SER A 32 1.20 -0.53 6.63
CA SER A 32 2.15 0.51 6.22
C SER A 32 2.60 0.28 4.77
N PRO A 33 2.97 1.34 4.03
CA PRO A 33 3.50 1.19 2.67
C PRO A 33 4.70 0.24 2.59
N SER A 34 5.60 0.30 3.59
CA SER A 34 6.76 -0.58 3.67
C SER A 34 6.36 -2.04 3.89
N ALA A 35 5.41 -2.34 4.77
CA ALA A 35 4.93 -3.70 4.98
C ALA A 35 4.32 -4.29 3.70
N LEU A 36 3.50 -3.49 3.01
CA LEU A 36 2.88 -3.89 1.74
C LEU A 36 3.92 -4.11 0.63
N ALA A 37 4.90 -3.22 0.50
CA ALA A 37 5.97 -3.35 -0.49
C ALA A 37 6.92 -4.54 -0.21
N TRP A 38 7.22 -4.81 1.07
CA TRP A 38 8.05 -5.95 1.47
C TRP A 38 7.41 -7.28 1.05
N LEU A 39 6.10 -7.43 1.29
CA LEU A 39 5.34 -8.64 0.94
C LEU A 39 5.26 -8.91 -0.57
N HIS A 40 5.47 -7.90 -1.41
CA HIS A 40 5.41 -8.09 -2.85
C HIS A 40 6.73 -8.63 -3.42
N PHE A 41 7.85 -7.93 -3.22
CA PHE A 41 9.17 -8.27 -3.80
C PHE A 41 10.35 -7.54 -3.09
N GLY A 42 10.31 -7.34 -1.77
CA GLY A 42 11.52 -6.98 -0.99
C GLY A 42 11.94 -5.50 -0.94
N LEU A 43 11.00 -4.57 -0.70
CA LEU A 43 11.26 -3.13 -0.43
C LEU A 43 12.05 -2.29 -1.47
N PRO A 44 11.93 -2.49 -2.80
CA PRO A 44 12.38 -1.47 -3.74
C PRO A 44 11.68 -0.13 -3.46
N ARG A 45 12.43 0.98 -3.51
CA ARG A 45 11.89 2.33 -3.24
C ARG A 45 10.65 2.65 -4.08
N TYR A 46 10.63 2.28 -5.35
CA TYR A 46 9.49 2.51 -6.24
C TYR A 46 8.23 1.72 -5.81
N LEU A 47 8.39 0.53 -5.22
CA LEU A 47 7.26 -0.24 -4.69
C LEU A 47 6.70 0.39 -3.41
N ILE A 48 7.54 1.02 -2.58
CA ILE A 48 7.07 1.77 -1.40
C ILE A 48 6.23 2.96 -1.85
N GLU A 49 6.64 3.66 -2.91
CA GLU A 49 5.86 4.76 -3.50
C GLU A 49 4.53 4.25 -4.06
N TRP A 50 4.52 3.14 -4.80
CA TRP A 50 3.29 2.54 -5.31
C TRP A 50 2.36 2.04 -4.20
N ALA A 51 2.92 1.43 -3.16
CA ALA A 51 2.18 1.00 -1.98
C ALA A 51 1.55 2.19 -1.26
N ARG A 52 2.28 3.30 -1.15
CA ARG A 52 1.78 4.55 -0.56
C ARG A 52 0.61 5.11 -1.38
N ASP A 53 0.75 5.15 -2.71
CA ASP A 53 -0.31 5.63 -3.60
C ASP A 53 -1.56 4.74 -3.51
N ALA A 54 -1.39 3.41 -3.51
CA ALA A 54 -2.48 2.45 -3.40
C ALA A 54 -3.26 2.60 -2.09
N LEU A 55 -2.55 2.81 -0.97
CA LEU A 55 -3.17 3.06 0.33
C LEU A 55 -3.84 4.43 0.41
N ALA A 56 -3.25 5.46 -0.19
CA ALA A 56 -3.82 6.81 -0.21
C ALA A 56 -5.03 6.95 -1.13
N ALA A 57 -5.14 6.11 -2.16
CA ALA A 57 -6.29 6.07 -3.07
C ALA A 57 -7.54 5.44 -2.45
N ARG A 58 -7.43 4.86 -1.25
CA ARG A 58 -8.53 4.19 -0.56
C ARG A 58 -9.24 5.13 0.41
N ASP A 59 -10.47 5.50 0.07
CA ASP A 59 -11.30 6.40 0.87
C ASP A 59 -11.77 5.80 2.20
N ASP A 60 -11.75 4.47 2.31
CA ASP A 60 -12.10 3.72 3.52
C ASP A 60 -10.97 3.67 4.56
N LEU A 61 -9.81 4.30 4.27
CA LEU A 61 -8.65 4.30 5.16
C LEU A 61 -8.39 5.67 5.80
N ALA A 62 -7.99 5.65 7.07
CA ALA A 62 -7.41 6.78 7.78
C ALA A 62 -5.89 6.65 7.73
N CYS A 63 -5.18 7.75 7.45
CA CYS A 63 -3.71 7.78 7.44
C CYS A 63 -3.20 8.50 8.69
N THR A 64 -2.39 7.80 9.49
CA THR A 64 -1.65 8.37 10.62
C THR A 64 -0.17 8.48 10.25
N VAL A 65 0.38 9.69 10.39
CA VAL A 65 1.82 9.94 10.22
C VAL A 65 2.50 9.77 11.57
N ARG A 66 3.51 8.90 11.62
CA ARG A 66 4.34 8.64 12.81
C ARG A 66 5.42 9.72 12.96
N PRO A 67 5.99 9.90 14.16
CA PRO A 67 7.08 10.86 14.41
C PRO A 67 8.34 10.61 13.55
N ASP A 68 8.57 9.37 13.12
CA ASP A 68 9.68 8.99 12.23
C ASP A 68 9.41 9.29 10.75
N GLY A 69 8.29 9.96 10.43
CA GLY A 69 7.84 10.25 9.07
C GLY A 69 7.17 9.06 8.38
N GLY A 70 7.12 7.89 9.04
CA GLY A 70 6.41 6.72 8.54
C GLY A 70 4.90 6.93 8.48
N ARG A 71 4.22 6.19 7.60
CA ARG A 71 2.76 6.23 7.48
C ARG A 71 2.16 4.88 7.84
N ILE A 72 1.08 4.92 8.62
CA ILE A 72 0.25 3.76 8.93
C ILE A 72 -1.18 4.09 8.51
N TYR A 73 -1.83 3.14 7.84
CA TYR A 73 -3.21 3.23 7.42
C TYR A 73 -4.05 2.22 8.21
N THR A 74 -5.23 2.64 8.66
CA THR A 74 -6.22 1.79 9.34
C THR A 74 -7.58 1.98 8.67
N LYS A 75 -8.52 1.03 8.84
CA LYS A 75 -9.91 1.28 8.41
C LYS A 75 -10.44 2.49 9.17
N ARG A 76 -11.21 3.34 8.49
CA ARG A 76 -12.03 4.35 9.16
C ARG A 76 -13.12 3.62 9.92
N ASP A 77 -13.30 3.95 11.19
CA ASP A 77 -14.53 3.59 11.88
C ASP A 77 -15.66 4.29 11.14
N ARG A 78 -16.58 3.50 10.56
CA ARG A 78 -17.82 4.08 10.04
C ARG A 78 -18.61 4.63 11.23
N PRO A 79 -19.17 5.84 11.13
CA PRO A 79 -20.11 6.35 12.13
C PRO A 79 -21.34 5.45 12.24
#